data_AF-A0A8J7VDZ0-F1
#
_entry.id   AF-A0A8J7VDZ0-F1
#
_cell.length_a   1.000
_cell.length_b   1.000
_cell.length_c   1.000
_cell.angle_alpha   90.00
_cell.angle_beta   90.00
_cell.angle_gamma   90.00
#
_symmetry.space_group_name_H-M   'P 1'
#
loop_
_entity.id
_entity.type
_entity.pdbx_description
1 polymer ?
#
loop_
_entity_poly.entity_id
_entity_poly.type
_entity_poly.pdbx_seq_one_letter_code
_entity_poly.pdbx_strand_id
1 'polypeptide(L)'
;MNHRPSLALLAFLTAATAALAAPTTNDLFSRTVSNGWGSTPQAQAYTVSGGTASDFSTNGSRGQIKLSTVNNRLARLGTSFTNFETTVRLALSAVPTANYAYAGPSVRIQSSGTDFYHARLRHNSSGSVTLTIQKIISGSQTNLSTEVTVGTGYTAGSYYRLRFSAAGTNPTYLRAKAWKDADPEPALWQAEITDSTSILQAAGGAGVRAGGHSSFTPLNTSYYVDDFQVHDVAYVSNLKTAMQNAVAGDILYFTGTHTGNMKTSAHGTAAAPIIVRGINATVQTASQATGYGVDVRHDYWRFDDFTINYAMKGFYCLNADHGVATRIDITNIGQEAFKFRRYTNYWEIVACSVDGTGQTAGDYGEGFYVGDAQSNWESSTTPDTSGNITFRDCHTVNTANDGYDVKEGAHHVKFIDCIADFSGIEPVGGHARGDSGFYLRGDNLQLIGCLVHDLGNGSTAYNVANLSANGTDYGNAIEFKAVTAQNITNGGAMFEIQSTRSDGVVIYTDYTATNVANFKIGSGSYTSGNPASFVELTW
;
A
#
# COMPACT_ATOMS: atom_id res chain seq x y z
N MET A 1 -13.43 -15.86 -31.29
CA MET A 1 -12.86 -14.67 -31.98
C MET A 1 -13.67 -13.46 -31.57
N ASN A 2 -12.98 -12.35 -31.34
CA ASN A 2 -13.45 -11.01 -30.96
C ASN A 2 -13.66 -10.76 -29.46
N HIS A 3 -12.53 -10.77 -28.74
CA HIS A 3 -12.33 -9.93 -27.56
C HIS A 3 -12.41 -8.45 -27.96
N ARG A 4 -13.26 -7.68 -27.26
CA ARG A 4 -13.13 -6.24 -27.11
C ARG A 4 -13.21 -5.92 -25.62
N PRO A 5 -12.25 -5.19 -25.03
CA PRO A 5 -12.34 -4.76 -23.64
C PRO A 5 -13.27 -3.56 -23.56
N SER A 6 -14.17 -3.56 -22.57
CA SER A 6 -14.92 -2.37 -22.18
C SER A 6 -13.97 -1.40 -21.49
N LEU A 7 -13.80 -0.22 -22.08
CA LEU A 7 -13.20 0.95 -21.44
C LEU A 7 -14.14 1.38 -20.29
N ALA A 8 -13.82 0.98 -19.06
CA ALA A 8 -14.31 1.66 -17.88
C ALA A 8 -13.37 2.84 -17.64
N LEU A 9 -13.91 4.05 -17.72
CA LEU A 9 -13.21 5.29 -17.40
C LEU A 9 -13.02 5.31 -15.88
N LEU A 10 -11.90 4.77 -15.39
CA LEU A 10 -11.48 4.91 -14.00
C LEU A 10 -11.18 6.40 -13.75
N ALA A 11 -12.06 7.06 -13.00
CA ALA A 11 -11.70 8.29 -12.31
C ALA A 11 -10.76 7.90 -11.17
N PHE A 12 -9.45 7.94 -11.42
CA PHE A 12 -8.45 7.79 -10.38
C PHE A 12 -8.52 9.03 -9.49
N LEU A 13 -8.82 8.85 -8.20
CA LEU A 13 -8.32 9.74 -7.17
C LEU A 13 -6.80 9.80 -7.39
N THR A 14 -6.29 10.97 -7.75
CA THR A 14 -4.85 11.17 -7.82
C THR A 14 -4.32 10.95 -6.41
N ALA A 15 -3.69 9.81 -6.18
CA ALA A 15 -2.86 9.59 -5.00
C ALA A 15 -1.86 10.74 -4.99
N ALA A 16 -2.11 11.73 -4.14
CA ALA A 16 -1.22 12.85 -4.04
C ALA A 16 0.13 12.29 -3.57
N THR A 17 1.14 12.43 -4.42
CA THR A 17 2.51 12.14 -4.04
C THR A 17 2.83 13.06 -2.88
N ALA A 18 2.92 12.51 -1.68
CA ALA A 18 3.37 13.28 -0.54
C ALA A 18 4.70 13.94 -0.90
N ALA A 19 4.76 15.26 -0.78
CA ALA A 19 6.01 15.98 -0.93
C ALA A 19 6.99 15.41 0.11
N LEU A 20 7.97 14.63 -0.33
CA LEU A 20 9.11 14.29 0.49
C LEU A 20 9.71 15.59 1.04
N ALA A 21 10.36 15.51 2.21
CA ALA A 21 11.30 16.55 2.61
C ALA A 21 12.15 16.94 1.39
N ALA A 22 12.41 18.25 1.24
CA ALA A 22 13.03 18.79 0.04
C ALA A 22 14.23 17.92 -0.34
N PRO A 23 14.28 17.40 -1.58
CA PRO A 23 15.29 16.45 -1.98
C PRO A 23 16.70 16.98 -1.68
N THR A 24 17.55 16.15 -1.09
CA THR A 24 18.97 16.49 -0.88
C THR A 24 19.71 16.64 -2.20
N THR A 25 19.15 16.07 -3.28
CA THR A 25 19.56 16.31 -4.66
C THR A 25 18.33 16.41 -5.55
N ASN A 26 18.22 17.46 -6.37
CA ASN A 26 17.19 17.57 -7.39
C ASN A 26 17.79 18.12 -8.67
N ASP A 27 17.82 17.28 -9.71
CA ASP A 27 18.40 17.63 -10.99
C ASP A 27 17.39 17.42 -12.14
N LEU A 28 16.96 18.55 -12.71
CA LEU A 28 16.13 18.64 -13.92
C LEU A 28 16.97 18.73 -15.21
N PHE A 29 18.29 18.59 -15.09
CA PHE A 29 19.25 18.63 -16.20
C PHE A 29 19.12 19.87 -17.11
N SER A 30 18.77 21.03 -16.52
CA SER A 30 18.53 22.30 -17.21
C SER A 30 19.79 22.98 -17.78
N ARG A 31 20.95 22.33 -17.66
CA ARG A 31 22.24 22.79 -18.18
C ARG A 31 22.57 22.12 -19.50
N THR A 32 23.45 22.73 -20.29
CA THR A 32 24.03 22.12 -21.50
C THR A 32 25.49 21.77 -21.26
N VAL A 33 25.80 20.48 -21.25
CA VAL A 33 27.16 19.96 -21.00
C VAL A 33 27.44 18.83 -21.98
N SER A 34 28.59 18.89 -22.63
CA SER A 34 29.18 17.78 -23.39
C SER A 34 30.24 17.07 -22.53
N ASN A 35 30.45 15.77 -22.75
CA ASN A 35 31.49 14.98 -22.09
C ASN A 35 31.26 14.77 -20.57
N GLY A 36 30.02 14.44 -20.19
CA GLY A 36 29.63 14.23 -18.80
C GLY A 36 28.26 14.81 -18.50
N TRP A 37 27.90 14.79 -17.22
CA TRP A 37 26.71 15.48 -16.73
C TRP A 37 27.05 16.75 -15.95
N GLY A 38 28.31 17.11 -15.70
CA GLY A 38 28.63 18.28 -14.88
C GLY A 38 28.15 18.15 -13.42
N SER A 39 27.56 19.20 -12.86
CA SER A 39 27.07 19.21 -11.48
C SER A 39 25.57 19.49 -11.39
N THR A 40 24.94 18.97 -10.33
CA THR A 40 23.55 19.29 -9.96
C THR A 40 23.41 20.77 -9.59
N PRO A 41 22.18 21.33 -9.54
CA PRO A 41 21.92 22.66 -8.99
C PRO A 41 22.43 22.85 -7.56
N GLN A 42 22.52 21.76 -6.78
CA GLN A 42 23.07 21.73 -5.42
C GLN A 42 24.61 21.59 -5.39
N ALA A 43 25.28 21.85 -6.52
CA ALA A 43 26.73 21.79 -6.70
C ALA A 43 27.37 20.41 -6.46
N GLN A 44 26.61 19.32 -6.55
CA GLN A 44 27.16 17.97 -6.46
C GLN A 44 27.62 17.52 -7.85
N ALA A 45 28.91 17.19 -7.98
CA ALA A 45 29.48 16.75 -9.26
C ALA A 45 29.10 15.30 -9.59
N TYR A 46 28.76 15.04 -10.84
CA TYR A 46 28.65 13.68 -11.38
C TYR A 46 30.01 13.14 -11.80
N THR A 47 30.29 11.90 -11.41
CA THR A 47 31.36 11.07 -11.98
C THR A 47 30.75 10.08 -12.95
N VAL A 48 31.31 9.99 -14.16
CA VAL A 48 30.84 9.07 -15.20
C VAL A 48 31.86 7.96 -15.48
N SER A 49 31.41 6.75 -15.79
CA SER A 49 32.27 5.59 -16.08
C SER A 49 31.61 4.57 -17.02
N GLY A 50 32.41 3.60 -17.48
CA GLY A 50 31.97 2.45 -18.29
C GLY A 50 31.80 2.70 -19.80
N GLY A 51 32.04 3.93 -20.23
CA GLY A 51 32.10 4.35 -21.63
C GLY A 51 33.02 5.57 -21.79
N THR A 52 32.95 6.23 -22.93
CA THR A 52 33.65 7.52 -23.12
C THR A 52 32.87 8.63 -22.44
N ALA A 53 33.53 9.72 -22.01
CA ALA A 53 32.83 10.86 -21.41
C ALA A 53 31.74 11.42 -22.35
N SER A 54 31.98 11.39 -23.67
CA SER A 54 31.03 11.84 -24.69
C SER A 54 29.75 10.99 -24.79
N ASP A 55 29.72 9.81 -24.17
CA ASP A 55 28.48 9.03 -24.03
C ASP A 55 27.49 9.70 -23.06
N PHE A 56 27.95 10.67 -22.25
CA PHE A 56 27.14 11.40 -21.29
C PHE A 56 27.05 12.87 -21.70
N SER A 57 25.84 13.43 -21.67
CA SER A 57 25.60 14.84 -21.97
C SER A 57 24.31 15.32 -21.31
N THR A 58 24.12 16.63 -21.26
CA THR A 58 22.86 17.28 -20.95
C THR A 58 22.58 18.33 -22.01
N ASN A 59 21.31 18.58 -22.35
CA ASN A 59 20.94 19.46 -23.47
C ASN A 59 20.06 20.67 -23.06
N GLY A 60 19.99 20.97 -21.76
CA GLY A 60 19.13 22.02 -21.23
C GLY A 60 17.71 21.58 -20.86
N SER A 61 17.31 20.35 -21.20
CA SER A 61 15.99 19.82 -20.84
C SER A 61 16.00 18.38 -20.33
N ARG A 62 17.14 17.69 -20.41
CA ARG A 62 17.33 16.30 -19.98
C ARG A 62 18.81 15.93 -19.97
N GLY A 63 19.13 14.93 -19.16
CA GLY A 63 20.37 14.17 -19.26
C GLY A 63 20.27 13.08 -20.33
N GLN A 64 21.43 12.65 -20.84
CA GLN A 64 21.55 11.58 -21.81
C GLN A 64 22.64 10.60 -21.39
N ILE A 65 22.36 9.30 -21.54
CA ILE A 65 23.33 8.21 -21.52
C ILE A 65 23.25 7.46 -22.85
N LYS A 66 24.27 7.61 -23.69
CA LYS A 66 24.38 6.97 -25.00
C LYS A 66 24.99 5.58 -24.89
N LEU A 67 24.33 4.58 -25.45
CA LEU A 67 24.82 3.22 -25.54
C LEU A 67 25.60 3.01 -26.84
N SER A 68 26.80 3.62 -26.95
CA SER A 68 27.70 3.49 -28.11
C SER A 68 28.28 2.08 -28.32
N THR A 69 28.20 1.23 -27.30
CA THR A 69 28.66 -0.17 -27.22
C THR A 69 27.69 -0.95 -26.33
N VAL A 70 27.88 -2.25 -26.14
CA VAL A 70 27.04 -3.06 -25.22
C VAL A 70 27.47 -2.97 -23.74
N ASN A 71 28.55 -2.23 -23.42
CA ASN A 71 29.03 -2.06 -22.05
C ASN A 71 28.08 -1.21 -21.20
N ASN A 72 28.26 -1.26 -19.88
CA ASN A 72 27.44 -0.51 -18.94
C ASN A 72 27.96 0.91 -18.77
N ARG A 73 27.07 1.87 -18.59
CA ARG A 73 27.35 3.28 -18.30
C ARG A 73 26.83 3.59 -16.92
N LEU A 74 27.62 4.30 -16.12
CA LEU A 74 27.22 4.76 -14.80
C LEU A 74 27.51 6.25 -14.70
N ALA A 75 26.51 7.03 -14.32
CA ALA A 75 26.68 8.40 -13.83
C ALA A 75 26.29 8.41 -12.34
N ARG A 76 27.22 8.80 -11.46
CA ARG A 76 27.01 8.74 -10.00
C ARG A 76 27.43 10.04 -9.31
N LEU A 77 26.78 10.31 -8.19
CA LEU A 77 27.12 11.38 -7.27
C LEU A 77 28.17 10.91 -6.26
N GLY A 78 28.90 11.88 -5.68
CA GLY A 78 29.86 11.64 -4.60
C GLY A 78 29.24 11.63 -3.20
N THR A 79 28.02 12.14 -3.03
CA THR A 79 27.29 12.14 -1.75
C THR A 79 26.85 10.75 -1.38
N SER A 80 27.11 10.33 -0.14
CA SER A 80 26.77 9.00 0.36
C SER A 80 25.67 9.06 1.43
N PHE A 81 24.78 8.07 1.39
CA PHE A 81 23.66 7.96 2.31
C PHE A 81 23.48 6.51 2.77
N THR A 82 23.05 6.34 4.02
CA THR A 82 22.65 5.03 4.58
C THR A 82 21.17 4.77 4.41
N ASN A 83 20.29 5.75 4.35
CA ASN A 83 18.93 5.43 3.93
C ASN A 83 18.52 6.53 2.99
N PHE A 84 18.03 6.16 1.83
CA PHE A 84 17.59 7.14 0.87
C PHE A 84 16.68 6.51 -0.16
N GLU A 85 15.82 7.36 -0.70
CA GLU A 85 15.03 7.06 -1.86
C GLU A 85 15.53 7.87 -3.05
N THR A 86 15.43 7.25 -4.23
CA THR A 86 15.73 7.90 -5.49
C THR A 86 14.51 7.85 -6.38
N THR A 87 14.19 8.98 -7.02
CA THR A 87 13.23 9.04 -8.11
C THR A 87 13.95 9.43 -9.38
N VAL A 88 13.51 8.88 -10.51
CA VAL A 88 14.04 9.24 -11.82
C VAL A 88 13.02 9.00 -12.91
N ARG A 89 13.03 9.85 -13.92
CA ARG A 89 12.25 9.69 -15.14
C ARG A 89 13.17 9.24 -16.28
N LEU A 90 12.82 8.16 -16.96
CA LEU A 90 13.64 7.53 -17.99
C LEU A 90 12.84 7.29 -19.27
N ALA A 91 13.46 7.55 -20.42
CA ALA A 91 12.92 7.14 -21.73
C ALA A 91 14.03 6.56 -22.62
N LEU A 92 13.68 5.55 -23.42
CA LEU A 92 14.59 4.95 -24.40
C LEU A 92 14.35 5.55 -25.79
N SER A 93 15.39 6.05 -26.45
CA SER A 93 15.28 6.73 -27.74
C SER A 93 14.97 5.83 -28.96
N ALA A 94 15.07 4.51 -28.82
CA ALA A 94 14.72 3.55 -29.87
C ALA A 94 14.28 2.23 -29.25
N VAL A 95 13.29 1.56 -29.86
CA VAL A 95 12.89 0.21 -29.45
C VAL A 95 13.99 -0.77 -29.89
N PRO A 96 14.51 -1.64 -29.00
CA PRO A 96 15.47 -2.66 -29.38
C PRO A 96 14.92 -3.58 -30.46
N THR A 97 15.70 -3.85 -31.50
CA THR A 97 15.39 -4.85 -32.53
C THR A 97 15.89 -6.24 -32.13
N ALA A 98 16.81 -6.33 -31.17
CA ALA A 98 17.26 -7.59 -30.58
C ALA A 98 17.44 -7.45 -29.07
N ASN A 99 16.97 -8.45 -28.32
CA ASN A 99 17.06 -8.54 -26.86
C ASN A 99 16.49 -7.31 -26.15
N TYR A 100 17.30 -6.61 -25.34
CA TYR A 100 16.84 -5.51 -24.50
C TYR A 100 17.94 -4.49 -24.21
N ALA A 101 17.51 -3.26 -23.98
CA ALA A 101 18.27 -2.23 -23.27
C ALA A 101 17.71 -2.08 -21.85
N TYR A 102 18.49 -1.52 -20.93
CA TYR A 102 17.99 -1.21 -19.60
C TYR A 102 18.62 0.06 -19.02
N ALA A 103 17.89 0.71 -18.13
CA ALA A 103 18.40 1.76 -17.27
C ALA A 103 17.68 1.78 -15.92
N GLY A 104 18.18 2.54 -14.97
CA GLY A 104 17.54 2.67 -13.67
C GLY A 104 18.39 3.38 -12.63
N PRO A 105 17.79 3.79 -11.51
CA PRO A 105 18.54 4.33 -10.40
C PRO A 105 19.39 3.24 -9.74
N SER A 106 20.56 3.64 -9.25
CA SER A 106 21.47 2.84 -8.45
C SER A 106 21.70 3.52 -7.11
N VAL A 107 21.71 2.71 -6.05
CA VAL A 107 21.85 3.15 -4.65
C VAL A 107 22.95 2.34 -3.99
N ARG A 108 23.47 2.83 -2.85
CA ARG A 108 24.60 2.20 -2.16
C ARG A 108 25.85 2.05 -3.03
N ILE A 109 26.06 2.99 -3.96
CA ILE A 109 27.24 2.96 -4.83
C ILE A 109 28.50 3.20 -4.01
N GLN A 110 29.29 2.15 -3.86
CA GLN A 110 30.57 2.21 -3.16
C GLN A 110 31.60 2.98 -3.99
N SER A 111 32.68 3.41 -3.34
CA SER A 111 33.71 4.25 -3.96
C SER A 111 34.33 3.64 -5.22
N SER A 112 34.39 2.30 -5.30
CA SER A 112 34.82 1.53 -6.48
C SER A 112 33.98 1.83 -7.74
N GLY A 113 32.71 2.22 -7.58
CA GLY A 113 31.75 2.32 -8.66
C GLY A 113 31.37 0.96 -9.28
N THR A 114 31.77 -0.15 -8.66
CA THR A 114 31.51 -1.52 -9.13
C THR A 114 30.69 -2.35 -8.14
N ASP A 115 30.32 -1.77 -7.00
CA ASP A 115 29.50 -2.41 -5.97
C ASP A 115 28.31 -1.50 -5.62
N PHE A 116 27.08 -1.96 -5.88
CA PHE A 116 25.83 -1.21 -5.62
C PHE A 116 24.58 -2.07 -5.78
N TYR A 117 23.44 -1.55 -5.31
CA TYR A 117 22.13 -2.05 -5.73
C TYR A 117 21.59 -1.23 -6.92
N HIS A 118 20.76 -1.86 -7.74
CA HIS A 118 20.20 -1.25 -8.96
C HIS A 118 18.75 -1.69 -9.18
N ALA A 119 17.83 -0.73 -9.34
CA ALA A 119 16.48 -1.01 -9.81
C ALA A 119 16.47 -0.96 -11.33
N ARG A 120 16.59 -2.12 -11.98
CA ARG A 120 16.71 -2.22 -13.43
C ARG A 120 15.35 -2.14 -14.10
N LEU A 121 15.13 -1.11 -14.93
CA LEU A 121 14.04 -1.04 -15.89
C LEU A 121 14.51 -1.55 -17.26
N ARG A 122 14.13 -2.76 -17.61
CA ARG A 122 14.43 -3.37 -18.89
C ARG A 122 13.36 -3.00 -19.91
N HIS A 123 13.81 -2.53 -21.07
CA HIS A 123 13.00 -2.28 -22.25
C HIS A 123 13.28 -3.41 -23.25
N ASN A 124 12.31 -4.31 -23.43
CA ASN A 124 12.46 -5.50 -24.27
C ASN A 124 12.11 -5.21 -25.73
N SER A 125 12.72 -5.96 -26.64
CA SER A 125 12.38 -5.96 -28.08
C SER A 125 10.97 -6.48 -28.37
N SER A 126 10.37 -7.24 -27.45
CA SER A 126 8.96 -7.65 -27.51
C SER A 126 7.97 -6.53 -27.19
N GLY A 127 8.46 -5.35 -26.76
CA GLY A 127 7.61 -4.23 -26.35
C GLY A 127 7.16 -4.29 -24.88
N SER A 128 7.60 -5.28 -24.08
CA SER A 128 7.40 -5.27 -22.63
C SER A 128 8.45 -4.44 -21.90
N VAL A 129 8.04 -3.80 -20.81
CA VAL A 129 8.92 -3.12 -19.86
C VAL A 129 8.85 -3.86 -18.53
N THR A 130 10.01 -4.25 -18.01
CA THR A 130 10.10 -5.06 -16.79
C THR A 130 11.02 -4.43 -15.75
N LEU A 131 10.67 -4.59 -14.46
CA LEU A 131 11.41 -4.09 -13.31
C LEU A 131 12.05 -5.25 -12.54
N THR A 132 13.28 -5.07 -12.07
CA THR A 132 13.96 -6.03 -11.19
C THR A 132 14.92 -5.30 -10.26
N ILE A 133 15.00 -5.71 -8.99
CA ILE A 133 16.06 -5.27 -8.08
C ILE A 133 17.27 -6.19 -8.26
N GLN A 134 18.45 -5.60 -8.43
CA GLN A 134 19.72 -6.31 -8.58
C GLN A 134 20.75 -5.83 -7.56
N LYS A 135 21.72 -6.69 -7.26
CA LYS A 135 23.02 -6.27 -6.75
C LYS A 135 24.10 -6.43 -7.80
N ILE A 136 25.07 -5.53 -7.74
CA ILE A 136 26.30 -5.57 -8.51
C ILE A 136 27.43 -5.68 -7.50
N ILE A 137 28.29 -6.68 -7.63
CA ILE A 137 29.48 -6.87 -6.80
C ILE A 137 30.68 -7.14 -7.71
N SER A 138 31.71 -6.32 -7.61
CA SER A 138 32.87 -6.32 -8.50
C SER A 138 32.48 -6.32 -10.00
N GLY A 139 31.40 -5.61 -10.33
CA GLY A 139 30.85 -5.54 -11.69
C GLY A 139 29.96 -6.72 -12.12
N SER A 140 29.90 -7.80 -11.34
CA SER A 140 29.02 -8.95 -11.60
C SER A 140 27.59 -8.65 -11.17
N GLN A 141 26.60 -8.98 -12.02
CA GLN A 141 25.18 -8.67 -11.79
C GLN A 141 24.43 -9.89 -11.25
N THR A 142 23.69 -9.72 -10.16
CA THR A 142 22.80 -10.73 -9.57
C THR A 142 21.41 -10.15 -9.39
N ASN A 143 20.37 -10.80 -9.93
CA ASN A 143 18.98 -10.43 -9.61
C ASN A 143 18.68 -10.83 -8.15
N LEU A 144 18.08 -9.92 -7.39
CA LEU A 144 17.63 -10.16 -6.02
C LEU A 144 16.12 -10.40 -5.96
N SER A 145 15.35 -9.73 -6.82
CA SER A 145 13.90 -9.93 -6.93
C SER A 145 13.54 -10.70 -8.20
N THR A 146 12.33 -11.23 -8.23
CA THR A 146 11.68 -11.67 -9.47
C THR A 146 11.46 -10.47 -10.40
N GLU A 147 11.46 -10.72 -11.70
CA GLU A 147 11.19 -9.70 -12.72
C GLU A 147 9.68 -9.46 -12.84
N VAL A 148 9.25 -8.19 -12.79
CA VAL A 148 7.84 -7.79 -12.82
C VAL A 148 7.55 -6.96 -14.06
N THR A 149 6.46 -7.25 -14.77
CA THR A 149 6.03 -6.44 -15.93
C THR A 149 5.33 -5.17 -15.44
N VAL A 150 5.89 -4.01 -15.81
CA VAL A 150 5.39 -2.68 -15.41
C VAL A 150 4.83 -1.88 -16.59
N GLY A 151 4.86 -2.46 -17.79
CA GLY A 151 4.22 -1.89 -18.97
C GLY A 151 4.40 -2.76 -20.20
N THR A 152 3.52 -2.55 -21.18
CA THR A 152 3.57 -3.19 -22.49
C THR A 152 3.32 -2.16 -23.59
N GLY A 153 3.79 -2.46 -24.80
CA GLY A 153 3.61 -1.64 -25.99
C GLY A 153 4.26 -0.26 -25.90
N TYR A 154 5.41 -0.14 -25.22
CA TYR A 154 6.12 1.15 -25.17
C TYR A 154 6.64 1.55 -26.56
N THR A 155 6.72 2.85 -26.81
CA THR A 155 7.30 3.39 -28.03
C THR A 155 8.57 4.17 -27.69
N ALA A 156 9.42 4.41 -28.70
CA ALA A 156 10.61 5.22 -28.53
C ALA A 156 10.25 6.62 -27.96
N GLY A 157 10.95 7.05 -26.91
CA GLY A 157 10.69 8.31 -26.22
C GLY A 157 9.57 8.25 -25.17
N SER A 158 8.87 7.12 -24.99
CA SER A 158 7.91 6.95 -23.89
C SER A 158 8.64 7.01 -22.54
N TYR A 159 8.19 7.91 -21.66
CA TYR A 159 8.76 8.05 -20.32
C TYR A 159 8.14 7.09 -19.32
N TYR A 160 8.99 6.55 -18.47
CA TYR A 160 8.66 5.81 -17.26
C TYR A 160 9.23 6.54 -16.05
N ARG A 161 8.47 6.59 -14.97
CA ARG A 161 8.95 6.99 -13.65
C ARG A 161 9.42 5.76 -12.89
N LEU A 162 10.46 5.93 -12.11
CA LEU A 162 10.94 4.93 -11.15
C LEU A 162 11.09 5.57 -9.79
N ARG A 163 10.80 4.78 -8.76
CA ARG A 163 11.18 5.04 -7.37
C ARG A 163 11.96 3.84 -6.84
N PHE A 164 13.08 4.08 -6.17
CA PHE A 164 13.91 3.03 -5.58
C PHE A 164 14.40 3.44 -4.19
N SER A 165 14.02 2.66 -3.19
CA SER A 165 14.35 2.86 -1.77
C SER A 165 15.42 1.86 -1.34
N ALA A 166 16.45 2.33 -0.63
CA ALA A 166 17.36 1.50 0.14
C ALA A 166 17.42 2.00 1.58
N ALA A 167 17.07 1.15 2.52
CA ALA A 167 16.92 1.55 3.90
C ALA A 167 17.34 0.43 4.86
N GLY A 168 18.10 0.79 5.88
CA GLY A 168 18.57 -0.13 6.91
C GLY A 168 19.91 -0.75 6.55
N THR A 169 20.43 -1.52 7.49
CA THR A 169 21.69 -2.26 7.39
C THR A 169 21.54 -3.55 8.18
N ASN A 170 22.01 -4.66 7.62
CA ASN A 170 21.92 -6.00 8.22
C ASN A 170 20.50 -6.42 8.65
N PRO A 171 19.55 -6.56 7.69
CA PRO A 171 19.73 -6.38 6.25
C PRO A 171 19.44 -4.95 5.76
N THR A 172 19.87 -4.64 4.54
CA THR A 172 19.31 -3.52 3.78
C THR A 172 17.97 -3.96 3.17
N TYR A 173 16.91 -3.22 3.40
CA TYR A 173 15.60 -3.40 2.76
C TYR A 173 15.51 -2.54 1.49
N LEU A 174 15.20 -3.20 0.38
CA LEU A 174 15.16 -2.63 -0.96
C LEU A 174 13.75 -2.73 -1.53
N ARG A 175 13.26 -1.62 -2.10
CA ARG A 175 11.94 -1.59 -2.74
C ARG A 175 11.94 -0.73 -3.97
N ALA A 176 11.38 -1.23 -5.06
CA ALA A 176 11.32 -0.56 -6.34
C ALA A 176 9.91 -0.62 -6.93
N LYS A 177 9.51 0.46 -7.60
CA LYS A 177 8.33 0.51 -8.46
C LYS A 177 8.56 1.41 -9.65
N ALA A 178 7.86 1.13 -10.73
CA ALA A 178 7.95 1.84 -11.98
C ALA A 178 6.58 1.87 -12.68
N TRP A 179 6.30 2.97 -13.37
CA TRP A 179 5.04 3.17 -14.08
C TRP A 179 5.25 4.10 -15.27
N LYS A 180 4.34 4.06 -16.26
CA LYS A 180 4.37 5.04 -17.35
C LYS A 180 4.13 6.42 -16.77
N ASP A 181 4.82 7.43 -17.29
CA ASP A 181 4.75 8.79 -16.74
C ASP A 181 3.35 9.41 -16.72
N ALA A 182 2.45 8.95 -17.60
CA ALA A 182 1.06 9.39 -17.66
C ALA A 182 0.11 8.66 -16.68
N ASP A 183 0.56 7.56 -16.08
CA ASP A 183 -0.23 6.76 -15.14
C ASP A 183 0.00 7.27 -13.69
N PRO A 184 -0.95 7.08 -12.76
CA PRO A 184 -0.70 7.36 -11.35
C PRO A 184 0.41 6.46 -10.78
N GLU A 185 1.13 6.96 -9.77
CA GLU A 185 2.11 6.15 -9.02
C GLU A 185 1.41 4.93 -8.39
N PRO A 186 1.93 3.70 -8.57
CA PRO A 186 1.36 2.52 -7.94
C PRO A 186 1.33 2.66 -6.41
N ALA A 187 0.21 2.30 -5.80
CA ALA A 187 0.03 2.35 -4.34
C ALA A 187 1.03 1.43 -3.62
N LEU A 188 1.20 0.19 -4.12
CA LEU A 188 2.13 -0.81 -3.60
C LEU A 188 3.49 -0.76 -4.32
N TRP A 189 4.54 -1.19 -3.62
CA TRP A 189 5.82 -1.48 -4.26
C TRP A 189 5.70 -2.76 -5.10
N GLN A 190 6.31 -2.76 -6.28
CA GLN A 190 6.19 -3.88 -7.23
C GLN A 190 7.30 -4.90 -7.04
N ALA A 191 8.45 -4.50 -6.49
CA ALA A 191 9.55 -5.40 -6.14
C ALA A 191 10.09 -5.01 -4.76
N GLU A 192 10.22 -5.98 -3.86
CA GLU A 192 10.71 -5.79 -2.50
C GLU A 192 11.65 -6.96 -2.15
N ILE A 193 12.77 -6.68 -1.47
CA ILE A 193 13.74 -7.71 -1.06
C ILE A 193 14.65 -7.19 0.06
N THR A 194 15.18 -8.08 0.90
CA THR A 194 16.25 -7.78 1.85
C THR A 194 17.58 -8.38 1.36
N ASP A 195 18.70 -7.67 1.57
CA ASP A 195 20.03 -8.19 1.26
C ASP A 195 21.06 -7.77 2.32
N SER A 196 21.87 -8.74 2.74
CA SER A 196 22.90 -8.60 3.79
C SER A 196 24.32 -8.65 3.24
N THR A 197 24.53 -8.39 1.94
CA THR A 197 25.88 -8.38 1.34
C THR A 197 26.73 -7.32 2.03
N SER A 198 27.82 -7.74 2.67
CA SER A 198 28.55 -6.94 3.66
C SER A 198 28.99 -5.56 3.15
N ILE A 199 29.54 -5.48 1.93
CA ILE A 199 30.01 -4.21 1.36
C ILE A 199 28.88 -3.22 1.06
N LEU A 200 27.65 -3.71 0.86
CA LEU A 200 26.48 -2.87 0.55
C LEU A 200 25.71 -2.42 1.79
N GLN A 201 26.16 -2.80 2.99
CA GLN A 201 25.60 -2.33 4.26
C GLN A 201 26.19 -0.97 4.66
N ALA A 202 27.32 -0.55 4.08
CA ALA A 202 27.89 0.77 4.30
C ALA A 202 27.13 1.86 3.54
N ALA A 203 27.15 3.10 4.03
CA ALA A 203 26.66 4.26 3.28
C ALA A 203 27.30 4.31 1.87
N GLY A 204 26.52 4.67 0.87
CA GLY A 204 27.00 4.74 -0.51
C GLY A 204 26.24 5.73 -1.35
N GLY A 205 26.76 6.02 -2.53
CA GLY A 205 26.22 7.06 -3.42
C GLY A 205 24.97 6.67 -4.19
N ALA A 206 24.37 7.68 -4.81
CA ALA A 206 23.25 7.57 -5.74
C ALA A 206 23.71 7.80 -7.18
N GLY A 207 23.01 7.23 -8.16
CA GLY A 207 23.31 7.45 -9.57
C GLY A 207 22.32 6.79 -10.51
N VAL A 208 22.59 6.88 -11.81
CA VAL A 208 21.82 6.22 -12.87
C VAL A 208 22.77 5.33 -13.65
N ARG A 209 22.37 4.07 -13.82
CA ARG A 209 23.08 3.10 -14.64
C ARG A 209 22.25 2.75 -15.87
N ALA A 210 22.89 2.64 -17.01
CA ALA A 210 22.28 2.16 -18.25
C ALA A 210 23.17 1.15 -18.97
N GLY A 211 22.59 0.26 -19.76
CA GLY A 211 23.31 -0.75 -20.52
C GLY A 211 22.39 -1.51 -21.46
N GLY A 212 22.92 -2.55 -22.08
CA GLY A 212 22.15 -3.46 -22.92
C GLY A 212 22.57 -4.91 -22.72
N HIS A 213 21.76 -5.82 -23.26
CA HIS A 213 22.20 -7.21 -23.46
C HIS A 213 23.46 -7.26 -24.34
N SER A 214 24.27 -8.32 -24.24
CA SER A 214 25.50 -8.47 -25.02
C SER A 214 25.28 -8.49 -26.54
N SER A 215 24.06 -8.79 -26.99
CA SER A 215 23.61 -8.76 -28.38
C SER A 215 22.45 -7.77 -28.62
N PHE A 216 22.39 -6.69 -27.82
CA PHE A 216 21.46 -5.60 -28.00
C PHE A 216 21.70 -4.84 -29.32
N THR A 217 20.63 -4.52 -30.04
CA THR A 217 20.64 -3.62 -31.21
C THR A 217 19.39 -2.72 -31.20
N PRO A 218 19.45 -1.49 -31.75
CA PRO A 218 20.62 -0.84 -32.37
C PRO A 218 21.55 -0.14 -31.36
N LEU A 219 22.87 -0.13 -31.64
CA LEU A 219 23.82 0.70 -30.90
C LEU A 219 23.57 2.20 -31.15
N ASN A 220 24.18 3.04 -30.33
CA ASN A 220 23.95 4.50 -30.28
C ASN A 220 22.53 4.90 -29.86
N THR A 221 21.72 3.93 -29.40
CA THR A 221 20.51 4.21 -28.65
C THR A 221 20.87 4.90 -27.33
N SER A 222 20.16 5.97 -27.01
CA SER A 222 20.30 6.72 -25.77
C SER A 222 19.15 6.48 -24.79
N TYR A 223 19.46 6.48 -23.51
CA TYR A 223 18.50 6.77 -22.44
C TYR A 223 18.47 8.27 -22.18
N TYR A 224 17.26 8.82 -22.17
CA TYR A 224 16.95 10.15 -21.68
C TYR A 224 16.62 10.07 -20.20
N VAL A 225 17.25 10.93 -19.41
CA VAL A 225 17.14 10.97 -17.96
C VAL A 225 16.65 12.35 -17.56
N ASP A 226 15.64 12.40 -16.71
CA ASP A 226 15.10 13.64 -16.18
C ASP A 226 14.54 13.42 -14.76
N ASP A 227 14.18 14.49 -14.06
CA ASP A 227 13.61 14.46 -12.72
C ASP A 227 14.41 13.56 -11.75
N PHE A 228 15.76 13.65 -11.75
CA PHE A 228 16.57 12.81 -10.86
C PHE A 228 16.62 13.42 -9.47
N GLN A 229 16.01 12.75 -8.50
CA GLN A 229 15.97 13.20 -7.12
C GLN A 229 16.55 12.17 -6.16
N VAL A 230 17.21 12.66 -5.12
CA VAL A 230 17.67 11.88 -3.97
C VAL A 230 17.05 12.48 -2.73
N HIS A 231 16.38 11.65 -1.96
CA HIS A 231 15.80 12.02 -0.67
C HIS A 231 16.52 11.23 0.40
N ASP A 232 17.28 11.94 1.24
CA ASP A 232 17.85 11.33 2.43
C ASP A 232 16.73 10.92 3.38
N VAL A 233 16.87 9.71 3.93
CA VAL A 233 15.92 9.11 4.85
C VAL A 233 16.58 9.03 6.22
N ALA A 234 16.31 10.04 7.04
CA ALA A 234 16.71 10.01 8.44
C ALA A 234 15.73 9.14 9.24
N TYR A 235 16.27 8.26 10.09
CA TYR A 235 15.45 7.53 11.05
C TYR A 235 15.20 8.36 12.30
N VAL A 236 13.95 8.39 12.73
CA VAL A 236 13.61 8.95 14.03
C VAL A 236 13.98 7.93 15.11
N SER A 237 14.84 8.32 16.04
CA SER A 237 15.23 7.47 17.17
C SER A 237 14.11 7.29 18.19
N ASN A 238 13.13 8.20 18.19
CA ASN A 238 11.93 8.13 19.00
C ASN A 238 10.72 8.53 18.17
N LEU A 239 10.01 7.54 17.62
CA LEU A 239 8.82 7.76 16.80
C LEU A 239 7.74 8.56 17.53
N LYS A 240 7.50 8.28 18.82
CA LYS A 240 6.48 8.99 19.60
C LYS A 240 6.75 10.49 19.63
N THR A 241 7.98 10.89 19.96
CA THR A 241 8.35 12.32 19.97
C THR A 241 8.30 12.92 18.56
N ALA A 242 8.74 12.18 17.55
CA ALA A 242 8.70 12.66 16.16
C ALA A 242 7.27 12.90 15.68
N MET A 243 6.34 11.97 15.92
CA MET A 243 4.93 12.13 15.56
C MET A 243 4.26 13.29 16.29
N GLN A 244 4.70 13.62 17.52
CA GLN A 244 4.19 14.77 18.26
C GLN A 244 4.69 16.11 17.71
N ASN A 245 5.84 16.13 17.05
CA ASN A 245 6.43 17.34 16.45
C ASN A 245 6.18 17.44 14.94
N ALA A 246 5.48 16.46 14.35
CA ALA A 246 5.32 16.36 12.91
C ALA A 246 4.49 17.53 12.36
N VAL A 247 4.88 17.98 11.17
CA VAL A 247 4.15 18.98 10.38
C VAL A 247 3.83 18.44 9.00
N ALA A 248 2.88 19.06 8.30
CA ALA A 248 2.47 18.67 6.96
C ALA A 248 3.67 18.50 6.00
N GLY A 249 3.76 17.35 5.33
CA GLY A 249 4.86 16.98 4.45
C GLY A 249 6.01 16.20 5.10
N ASP A 250 6.00 16.03 6.43
CA ASP A 250 6.99 15.21 7.09
C ASP A 250 6.86 13.73 6.70
N ILE A 251 8.01 13.07 6.55
CA ILE A 251 8.10 11.62 6.37
C ILE A 251 8.99 11.05 7.47
N LEU A 252 8.36 10.32 8.39
CA LEU A 252 8.98 9.77 9.58
C LEU A 252 9.29 8.30 9.33
N TYR A 253 10.56 8.01 9.06
CA TYR A 253 11.04 6.63 8.96
C TYR A 253 11.50 6.12 10.32
N PHE A 254 11.16 4.88 10.67
CA PHE A 254 11.58 4.27 11.93
C PHE A 254 11.84 2.76 11.76
N THR A 255 12.59 2.20 12.71
CA THR A 255 12.99 0.79 12.73
C THR A 255 12.96 0.27 14.16
N GLY A 256 12.87 -1.05 14.34
CA GLY A 256 12.88 -1.65 15.66
C GLY A 256 11.60 -1.34 16.46
N THR A 257 11.64 -1.60 17.76
CA THR A 257 10.46 -1.50 18.63
C THR A 257 10.38 -0.14 19.33
N HIS A 258 9.26 0.56 19.17
CA HIS A 258 8.94 1.78 19.89
C HIS A 258 7.75 1.56 20.82
N THR A 259 7.97 1.78 22.13
CA THR A 259 6.94 1.59 23.16
C THR A 259 6.27 2.92 23.51
N GLY A 260 4.94 2.96 23.46
CA GLY A 260 4.09 4.09 23.84
C GLY A 260 2.89 4.24 22.90
N ASN A 261 1.96 5.12 23.28
CA ASN A 261 0.85 5.49 22.39
C ASN A 261 1.36 6.42 21.28
N MET A 262 1.37 5.93 20.03
CA MET A 262 1.80 6.68 18.86
C MET A 262 0.68 7.60 18.38
N LYS A 263 0.65 8.81 18.92
CA LYS A 263 -0.44 9.75 18.69
C LYS A 263 -0.07 10.79 17.63
N THR A 264 -1.02 11.10 16.75
CA THR A 264 -0.93 12.23 15.80
C THR A 264 -1.10 13.58 16.50
N SER A 265 -0.48 14.64 15.99
CA SER A 265 -0.52 15.98 16.62
C SER A 265 -0.91 17.15 15.70
N ALA A 266 -0.97 16.94 14.38
CA ALA A 266 -1.28 17.98 13.41
C ALA A 266 -1.97 17.39 12.17
N HIS A 267 -2.70 18.21 11.44
CA HIS A 267 -3.26 17.82 10.13
C HIS A 267 -2.17 17.91 9.06
N GLY A 268 -2.12 16.92 8.18
CA GLY A 268 -1.48 17.08 6.87
C GLY A 268 -2.39 17.85 5.91
N THR A 269 -2.05 17.83 4.63
CA THR A 269 -2.93 18.30 3.55
C THR A 269 -2.87 17.31 2.38
N ALA A 270 -3.80 17.42 1.43
CA ALA A 270 -3.74 16.63 0.21
C ALA A 270 -2.38 16.73 -0.49
N ALA A 271 -1.80 17.93 -0.60
CA ALA A 271 -0.50 18.13 -1.25
C ALA A 271 0.72 17.73 -0.38
N ALA A 272 0.54 17.68 0.94
CA ALA A 272 1.60 17.44 1.92
C ALA A 272 1.05 16.63 3.11
N PRO A 273 0.70 15.35 2.91
CA PRO A 273 0.31 14.47 4.00
C PRO A 273 1.52 14.18 4.91
N ILE A 274 1.25 13.75 6.14
CA ILE A 274 2.28 13.30 7.07
C ILE A 274 2.41 11.79 6.95
N ILE A 275 3.60 11.29 6.65
CA ILE A 275 3.84 9.86 6.45
C ILE A 275 4.64 9.29 7.62
N VAL A 276 4.20 8.15 8.14
CA VAL A 276 4.95 7.30 9.07
C VAL A 276 5.26 5.98 8.37
N ARG A 277 6.53 5.61 8.26
CA ARG A 277 6.97 4.41 7.56
C ARG A 277 7.91 3.55 8.38
N GLY A 278 7.50 2.31 8.65
CA GLY A 278 8.33 1.31 9.30
C GLY A 278 9.25 0.59 8.34
N ILE A 279 10.37 0.11 8.88
CA ILE A 279 11.27 -0.84 8.24
C ILE A 279 11.66 -1.84 9.31
N ASN A 280 11.14 -3.08 9.22
CA ASN A 280 11.27 -4.09 10.28
C ASN A 280 10.96 -3.46 11.66
N ALA A 281 9.84 -2.75 11.73
CA ALA A 281 9.51 -1.88 12.84
C ALA A 281 8.23 -2.34 13.54
N THR A 282 8.20 -2.14 14.85
CA THR A 282 7.06 -2.48 15.69
C THR A 282 6.74 -1.30 16.59
N VAL A 283 5.46 -0.97 16.71
CA VAL A 283 4.96 -0.10 17.78
C VAL A 283 4.18 -0.94 18.77
N GLN A 284 4.32 -0.63 20.06
CA GLN A 284 3.62 -1.36 21.12
C GLN A 284 3.30 -0.44 22.28
N THR A 285 2.42 -0.88 23.18
CA THR A 285 2.19 -0.19 24.45
C THR A 285 2.82 -0.93 25.61
N ALA A 286 2.69 -0.40 26.83
CA ALA A 286 3.14 -1.08 28.04
C ALA A 286 2.14 -2.13 28.55
N SER A 287 0.93 -2.21 28.00
CA SER A 287 -0.15 -3.05 28.51
C SER A 287 -1.19 -3.36 27.44
N GLN A 288 -1.63 -4.61 27.35
CA GLN A 288 -2.79 -4.97 26.51
C GLN A 288 -4.14 -4.53 27.10
N ALA A 289 -4.19 -3.97 28.31
CA ALA A 289 -5.43 -3.52 28.93
C ALA A 289 -5.65 -1.99 28.82
N THR A 290 -4.64 -1.23 28.39
CA THR A 290 -4.77 0.23 28.20
C THR A 290 -4.02 0.73 26.97
N GLY A 291 -4.42 1.90 26.45
CA GLY A 291 -3.70 2.59 25.38
C GLY A 291 -3.94 2.04 23.97
N TYR A 292 -3.50 2.81 22.99
CA TYR A 292 -3.63 2.49 21.57
C TYR A 292 -2.24 2.32 20.98
N GLY A 293 -2.07 1.39 20.04
CA GLY A 293 -0.81 1.27 19.29
C GLY A 293 -0.56 2.56 18.50
N VAL A 294 -1.55 2.96 17.70
CA VAL A 294 -1.60 4.24 16.99
C VAL A 294 -2.93 4.95 17.29
N ASP A 295 -2.86 6.23 17.66
CA ASP A 295 -3.99 7.10 18.00
C ASP A 295 -4.08 8.27 17.01
N VAL A 296 -4.96 8.12 16.02
CA VAL A 296 -5.14 9.04 14.89
C VAL A 296 -6.34 9.95 15.16
N ARG A 297 -6.09 11.26 15.14
CA ARG A 297 -7.10 12.30 15.41
C ARG A 297 -6.98 13.54 14.52
N HIS A 298 -6.20 13.41 13.45
CA HIS A 298 -5.92 14.49 12.52
C HIS A 298 -5.86 13.95 11.10
N ASP A 299 -6.12 14.82 10.13
CA ASP A 299 -6.36 14.43 8.74
C ASP A 299 -5.06 14.25 7.95
N TYR A 300 -5.16 13.58 6.80
CA TYR A 300 -4.06 13.44 5.83
C TYR A 300 -2.80 12.81 6.42
N TRP A 301 -2.99 11.73 7.17
CA TRP A 301 -1.91 10.86 7.64
C TRP A 301 -1.83 9.58 6.81
N ARG A 302 -0.59 9.14 6.56
CA ARG A 302 -0.31 7.86 5.92
C ARG A 302 0.60 7.00 6.79
N PHE A 303 0.23 5.74 6.96
CA PHE A 303 0.97 4.77 7.76
C PHE A 303 1.35 3.57 6.88
N ASP A 304 2.63 3.27 6.79
CA ASP A 304 3.16 2.21 5.93
C ASP A 304 4.09 1.25 6.70
N ASP A 305 3.96 -0.06 6.47
CA ASP A 305 5.03 -1.05 6.67
C ASP A 305 5.53 -1.27 8.12
N PHE A 306 4.62 -1.35 9.09
CA PHE A 306 5.00 -1.72 10.46
C PHE A 306 3.98 -2.58 11.15
N THR A 307 4.45 -3.26 12.20
CA THR A 307 3.61 -4.06 13.09
C THR A 307 3.12 -3.21 14.27
N ILE A 308 1.85 -3.32 14.62
CA ILE A 308 1.30 -2.89 15.90
C ILE A 308 1.14 -4.14 16.77
N ASN A 309 1.87 -4.23 17.87
CA ASN A 309 1.82 -5.38 18.77
C ASN A 309 1.50 -4.94 20.19
N TYR A 310 0.77 -5.75 20.96
CA TYR A 310 0.65 -5.59 22.42
C TYR A 310 0.08 -4.22 22.86
N ALA A 311 -1.19 -3.98 22.52
CA ALA A 311 -1.95 -2.79 22.91
C ALA A 311 -3.40 -3.14 23.27
N MET A 312 -4.13 -2.25 23.95
CA MET A 312 -5.57 -2.47 24.16
C MET A 312 -6.34 -2.39 22.86
N LYS A 313 -6.08 -1.36 22.05
CA LYS A 313 -6.55 -1.29 20.65
C LYS A 313 -5.36 -1.06 19.73
N GLY A 314 -5.42 -1.58 18.52
CA GLY A 314 -4.32 -1.46 17.57
C GLY A 314 -4.24 -0.06 16.97
N PHE A 315 -4.91 0.12 15.83
CA PHE A 315 -5.02 1.34 15.06
C PHE A 315 -6.36 2.01 15.33
N TYR A 316 -6.34 3.13 16.06
CA TYR A 316 -7.54 3.80 16.56
C TYR A 316 -7.68 5.19 15.91
N CYS A 317 -8.66 5.35 15.04
CA CYS A 317 -9.04 6.61 14.39
C CYS A 317 -10.28 7.21 15.04
N LEU A 318 -10.18 8.49 15.39
CA LEU A 318 -11.28 9.27 15.95
C LEU A 318 -11.30 10.66 15.31
N ASN A 319 -12.35 10.96 14.54
CA ASN A 319 -12.55 12.24 13.85
C ASN A 319 -11.28 12.67 13.07
N ALA A 320 -10.85 11.81 12.17
CA ALA A 320 -9.69 12.01 11.33
C ALA A 320 -10.03 11.58 9.91
N ASP A 321 -9.74 12.43 8.92
CA ASP A 321 -10.17 12.20 7.54
C ASP A 321 -8.98 12.07 6.56
N HIS A 322 -9.26 11.54 5.37
CA HIS A 322 -8.31 11.49 4.25
C HIS A 322 -7.01 10.74 4.58
N GLY A 323 -7.12 9.61 5.28
CA GLY A 323 -5.97 8.82 5.71
C GLY A 323 -5.72 7.57 4.88
N VAL A 324 -4.50 7.05 4.95
CA VAL A 324 -4.11 5.79 4.30
C VAL A 324 -3.37 4.90 5.30
N ALA A 325 -3.72 3.63 5.37
CA ALA A 325 -2.92 2.61 6.06
C ALA A 325 -2.57 1.50 5.06
N THR A 326 -1.29 1.18 4.93
CA THR A 326 -0.81 0.15 4.00
C THR A 326 0.14 -0.81 4.69
N ARG A 327 -0.14 -2.12 4.61
CA ARG A 327 0.70 -3.17 5.23
C ARG A 327 0.99 -2.89 6.70
N ILE A 328 -0.08 -2.61 7.44
CA ILE A 328 -0.05 -2.57 8.89
C ILE A 328 -0.51 -3.93 9.40
N ASP A 329 0.42 -4.64 10.04
CA ASP A 329 0.14 -5.93 10.68
C ASP A 329 -0.18 -5.69 12.15
N ILE A 330 -1.34 -6.12 12.62
CA ILE A 330 -1.77 -5.92 14.00
C ILE A 330 -1.85 -7.26 14.72
N THR A 331 -1.07 -7.42 15.80
CA THR A 331 -0.98 -8.68 16.53
C THR A 331 -1.16 -8.54 18.04
N ASN A 332 -1.73 -9.56 18.68
CA ASN A 332 -1.83 -9.65 20.15
C ASN A 332 -2.48 -8.40 20.79
N ILE A 333 -3.71 -8.09 20.39
CA ILE A 333 -4.44 -6.91 20.85
C ILE A 333 -5.49 -7.28 21.90
N GLY A 334 -5.60 -6.47 22.94
CA GLY A 334 -6.52 -6.69 24.05
C GLY A 334 -8.00 -6.64 23.67
N GLN A 335 -8.34 -5.79 22.71
CA GLN A 335 -9.68 -5.53 22.16
C GLN A 335 -9.59 -5.41 20.62
N GLU A 336 -10.16 -4.36 20.01
CA GLU A 336 -10.28 -4.22 18.55
C GLU A 336 -8.94 -3.87 17.88
N ALA A 337 -8.64 -4.49 16.75
CA ALA A 337 -7.41 -4.21 16.02
C ALA A 337 -7.47 -2.87 15.27
N PHE A 338 -8.38 -2.70 14.31
CA PHE A 338 -8.65 -1.43 13.64
C PHE A 338 -9.99 -0.86 14.09
N LYS A 339 -10.02 0.43 14.45
CA LYS A 339 -11.26 1.11 14.82
C LYS A 339 -11.35 2.50 14.22
N PHE A 340 -12.38 2.75 13.41
CA PHE A 340 -12.68 4.02 12.78
C PHE A 340 -13.99 4.55 13.33
N ARG A 341 -13.98 5.67 14.04
CA ARG A 341 -15.19 6.20 14.70
C ARG A 341 -15.26 7.71 14.71
N ARG A 342 -16.44 8.22 15.03
CA ARG A 342 -16.80 9.64 15.15
C ARG A 342 -16.39 10.44 13.93
N TYR A 343 -17.23 10.39 12.90
CA TYR A 343 -17.07 11.20 11.68
C TYR A 343 -15.77 10.91 10.90
N THR A 344 -15.15 9.75 11.10
CA THR A 344 -13.92 9.36 10.40
C THR A 344 -14.26 9.01 8.95
N ASN A 345 -13.75 9.80 8.00
CA ASN A 345 -14.11 9.67 6.58
C ASN A 345 -12.91 9.60 5.63
N TYR A 346 -13.12 9.04 4.43
CA TYR A 346 -12.13 9.04 3.34
C TYR A 346 -10.85 8.29 3.70
N TRP A 347 -10.97 7.04 4.14
CA TRP A 347 -9.83 6.19 4.47
C TRP A 347 -9.61 5.08 3.44
N GLU A 348 -8.36 4.83 3.07
CA GLU A 348 -7.97 3.66 2.28
C GLU A 348 -7.04 2.75 3.09
N ILE A 349 -7.49 1.51 3.32
CA ILE A 349 -6.81 0.49 4.12
C ILE A 349 -6.43 -0.64 3.18
N VAL A 350 -5.12 -0.85 2.98
CA VAL A 350 -4.62 -1.70 1.90
C VAL A 350 -3.64 -2.74 2.44
N ALA A 351 -3.88 -4.01 2.15
CA ALA A 351 -2.98 -5.11 2.51
C ALA A 351 -2.65 -5.15 4.01
N CYS A 352 -3.59 -4.78 4.87
CA CYS A 352 -3.42 -4.82 6.33
C CYS A 352 -3.88 -6.16 6.90
N SER A 353 -3.19 -6.66 7.91
CA SER A 353 -3.51 -7.95 8.53
C SER A 353 -3.77 -7.83 10.02
N VAL A 354 -4.61 -8.71 10.54
CA VAL A 354 -4.92 -8.84 11.97
C VAL A 354 -4.73 -10.29 12.39
N ASP A 355 -3.97 -10.52 13.46
CA ASP A 355 -3.78 -11.84 14.07
C ASP A 355 -3.87 -11.73 15.61
N GLY A 356 -4.97 -12.21 16.18
CA GLY A 356 -5.13 -12.33 17.64
C GLY A 356 -5.61 -11.04 18.30
N THR A 357 -6.93 -10.85 18.34
CA THR A 357 -7.63 -9.78 19.06
C THR A 357 -8.36 -10.32 20.29
N GLY A 358 -8.94 -9.43 21.11
CA GLY A 358 -9.77 -9.82 22.26
C GLY A 358 -9.03 -10.49 23.42
N GLN A 359 -7.69 -10.32 23.52
CA GLN A 359 -6.85 -10.98 24.53
C GLN A 359 -7.17 -10.58 25.98
N THR A 360 -7.88 -9.47 26.18
CA THR A 360 -8.29 -8.99 27.52
C THR A 360 -9.82 -8.86 27.66
N ALA A 361 -10.54 -8.84 26.55
CA ALA A 361 -12.00 -8.82 26.51
C ALA A 361 -12.48 -9.35 25.15
N GLY A 362 -12.86 -10.63 25.09
CA GLY A 362 -13.27 -11.32 23.86
C GLY A 362 -14.40 -10.59 23.13
N ASP A 363 -15.40 -10.09 23.86
CA ASP A 363 -16.54 -9.31 23.37
C ASP A 363 -16.20 -8.03 22.59
N TYR A 364 -14.95 -7.56 22.69
CA TYR A 364 -14.46 -6.38 21.99
C TYR A 364 -13.28 -6.73 21.08
N GLY A 365 -13.18 -7.99 20.66
CA GLY A 365 -12.08 -8.53 19.87
C GLY A 365 -12.30 -8.47 18.37
N GLU A 366 -12.95 -7.44 17.83
CA GLU A 366 -13.18 -7.31 16.39
C GLU A 366 -11.86 -7.06 15.63
N GLY A 367 -11.75 -7.60 14.41
CA GLY A 367 -10.62 -7.31 13.53
C GLY A 367 -10.65 -5.88 13.01
N PHE A 368 -11.67 -5.56 12.21
CA PHE A 368 -11.90 -4.22 11.66
C PHE A 368 -13.26 -3.68 12.08
N TYR A 369 -13.29 -2.51 12.72
CA TYR A 369 -14.48 -1.90 13.30
C TYR A 369 -14.73 -0.50 12.70
N VAL A 370 -15.90 -0.26 12.13
CA VAL A 370 -16.29 1.05 11.55
C VAL A 370 -17.57 1.59 12.20
N GLY A 371 -17.53 2.84 12.62
CA GLY A 371 -18.60 3.54 13.32
C GLY A 371 -18.55 3.35 14.84
N ASP A 372 -19.71 3.57 15.47
CA ASP A 372 -19.94 3.33 16.88
C ASP A 372 -21.33 2.73 17.07
N ALA A 373 -21.47 1.83 18.03
CA ALA A 373 -22.79 1.42 18.51
C ALA A 373 -23.57 2.65 19.03
N GLN A 374 -24.90 2.64 18.96
CA GLN A 374 -25.78 3.74 19.39
C GLN A 374 -25.49 4.20 20.82
N SER A 375 -25.15 3.26 21.70
CA SER A 375 -24.79 3.54 23.09
C SER A 375 -23.50 4.36 23.26
N ASN A 376 -22.68 4.46 22.22
CA ASN A 376 -21.39 5.15 22.18
C ASN A 376 -21.36 6.39 21.28
N TRP A 377 -22.48 6.71 20.62
CA TRP A 377 -22.69 7.94 19.87
C TRP A 377 -22.48 9.18 20.77
N GLU A 378 -22.16 10.33 20.17
CA GLU A 378 -21.93 11.58 20.93
C GLU A 378 -23.16 12.00 21.74
N SER A 379 -24.34 11.69 21.21
CA SER A 379 -25.60 11.70 21.94
C SER A 379 -26.52 10.63 21.35
N SER A 380 -27.58 10.26 22.07
CA SER A 380 -28.56 9.28 21.61
C SER A 380 -29.26 9.65 20.29
N THR A 381 -29.14 10.91 19.85
CA THR A 381 -29.74 11.44 18.63
C THR A 381 -28.73 11.87 17.56
N THR A 382 -27.43 11.69 17.80
CA THR A 382 -26.37 12.10 16.86
C THR A 382 -25.56 10.87 16.46
N PRO A 383 -25.89 10.22 15.32
CA PRO A 383 -25.18 9.02 14.88
C PRO A 383 -23.72 9.29 14.57
N ASP A 384 -22.90 8.25 14.74
CA ASP A 384 -21.54 8.25 14.18
C ASP A 384 -21.63 8.07 12.66
N THR A 385 -21.34 9.12 11.89
CA THR A 385 -21.34 9.10 10.42
C THR A 385 -19.94 8.91 9.86
N SER A 386 -19.21 7.91 10.36
CA SER A 386 -17.95 7.46 9.76
C SER A 386 -18.23 6.72 8.45
N GLY A 387 -17.45 6.98 7.40
CA GLY A 387 -17.75 6.45 6.08
C GLY A 387 -16.78 6.79 4.96
N ASN A 388 -17.11 6.42 3.72
CA ASN A 388 -16.19 6.56 2.58
C ASN A 388 -14.85 5.83 2.86
N ILE A 389 -14.94 4.62 3.40
CA ILE A 389 -13.77 3.82 3.80
C ILE A 389 -13.65 2.60 2.88
N THR A 390 -12.49 2.45 2.24
CA THR A 390 -12.18 1.27 1.42
C THR A 390 -11.18 0.39 2.16
N PHE A 391 -11.54 -0.88 2.37
CA PHE A 391 -10.62 -1.95 2.72
C PHE A 391 -10.31 -2.75 1.47
N ARG A 392 -9.02 -2.98 1.19
CA ARG A 392 -8.55 -3.75 0.04
C ARG A 392 -7.53 -4.77 0.49
N ASP A 393 -7.72 -6.03 0.15
CA ASP A 393 -6.77 -7.12 0.44
C ASP A 393 -6.43 -7.20 1.94
N CYS A 394 -7.43 -6.90 2.80
CA CYS A 394 -7.25 -6.96 4.25
C CYS A 394 -7.61 -8.36 4.77
N HIS A 395 -6.89 -8.82 5.79
CA HIS A 395 -7.05 -10.18 6.33
C HIS A 395 -7.19 -10.18 7.85
N THR A 396 -8.08 -11.00 8.38
CA THR A 396 -8.18 -11.29 9.81
C THR A 396 -8.03 -12.78 10.07
N VAL A 397 -7.21 -13.14 11.04
CA VAL A 397 -7.16 -14.48 11.63
C VAL A 397 -7.19 -14.37 13.16
N ASN A 398 -7.70 -15.41 13.82
CA ASN A 398 -7.73 -15.50 15.28
C ASN A 398 -8.45 -14.34 15.98
N THR A 399 -9.55 -13.85 15.40
CA THR A 399 -10.37 -12.82 16.05
C THR A 399 -11.33 -13.44 17.06
N ALA A 400 -11.36 -12.92 18.29
CA ALA A 400 -12.26 -13.42 19.34
C ALA A 400 -13.72 -12.93 19.18
N ASN A 401 -13.95 -12.01 18.26
CA ASN A 401 -15.24 -11.48 17.82
C ASN A 401 -15.26 -11.40 16.28
N ASP A 402 -16.15 -10.60 15.69
CA ASP A 402 -16.32 -10.45 14.25
C ASP A 402 -15.00 -10.14 13.53
N GLY A 403 -14.81 -10.71 12.33
CA GLY A 403 -13.70 -10.32 11.47
C GLY A 403 -13.82 -8.84 11.08
N TYR A 404 -15.01 -8.46 10.61
CA TYR A 404 -15.35 -7.11 10.21
C TYR A 404 -16.69 -6.70 10.81
N ASP A 405 -16.77 -5.53 11.43
CA ASP A 405 -17.99 -5.01 12.04
C ASP A 405 -18.23 -3.56 11.64
N VAL A 406 -19.35 -3.31 10.95
CA VAL A 406 -19.79 -1.98 10.53
C VAL A 406 -21.04 -1.64 11.32
N LYS A 407 -20.96 -0.63 12.19
CA LYS A 407 -22.05 -0.22 13.09
C LYS A 407 -23.09 0.63 12.36
N GLU A 408 -24.26 0.72 12.98
CA GLU A 408 -25.28 1.71 12.69
C GLU A 408 -24.70 3.14 12.64
N GLY A 409 -25.24 3.99 11.77
CA GLY A 409 -24.71 5.34 11.51
C GLY A 409 -23.58 5.37 10.48
N ALA A 410 -22.72 4.33 10.44
CA ALA A 410 -21.66 4.26 9.46
C ALA A 410 -22.22 4.07 8.04
N HIS A 411 -21.50 4.55 7.03
CA HIS A 411 -21.99 4.50 5.66
C HIS A 411 -20.88 4.43 4.59
N HIS A 412 -21.20 4.03 3.37
CA HIS A 412 -20.26 4.07 2.23
C HIS A 412 -18.94 3.35 2.55
N VAL A 413 -19.03 2.09 2.99
CA VAL A 413 -17.86 1.25 3.28
C VAL A 413 -17.75 0.18 2.22
N LYS A 414 -16.55 0.01 1.67
CA LYS A 414 -16.28 -0.95 0.60
C LYS A 414 -15.17 -1.90 1.03
N PHE A 415 -15.41 -3.19 0.85
CA PHE A 415 -14.46 -4.26 1.08
C PHE A 415 -14.14 -4.93 -0.25
N ILE A 416 -12.86 -5.04 -0.59
CA ILE A 416 -12.40 -5.62 -1.85
C ILE A 416 -11.36 -6.68 -1.54
N ASP A 417 -11.64 -7.92 -1.91
CA ASP A 417 -10.76 -9.07 -1.69
C ASP A 417 -10.36 -9.23 -0.21
N CYS A 418 -11.23 -8.81 0.72
CA CYS A 418 -11.03 -8.95 2.16
C CYS A 418 -11.36 -10.37 2.65
N ILE A 419 -10.58 -10.88 3.59
CA ILE A 419 -10.70 -12.24 4.11
C ILE A 419 -10.94 -12.21 5.63
N ALA A 420 -11.90 -13.02 6.09
CA ALA A 420 -12.06 -13.41 7.48
C ALA A 420 -11.82 -14.92 7.65
N ASP A 421 -10.73 -15.27 8.34
CA ASP A 421 -10.26 -16.63 8.60
C ASP A 421 -10.49 -17.03 10.07
N PHE A 422 -11.24 -18.10 10.27
CA PHE A 422 -11.54 -18.65 11.59
C PHE A 422 -10.94 -20.05 11.83
N SER A 423 -10.00 -20.48 10.99
CA SER A 423 -9.33 -21.79 11.10
C SER A 423 -8.52 -21.99 12.40
N GLY A 424 -8.20 -20.90 13.12
CA GLY A 424 -7.49 -20.93 14.40
C GLY A 424 -8.41 -20.72 15.61
N ILE A 425 -8.78 -19.47 15.90
CA ILE A 425 -9.76 -19.10 16.94
C ILE A 425 -11.08 -18.71 16.29
N GLU A 426 -12.18 -19.26 16.79
CA GLU A 426 -13.54 -18.85 16.45
C GLU A 426 -14.14 -17.99 17.58
N PRO A 427 -14.97 -16.99 17.26
CA PRO A 427 -15.82 -16.34 18.24
C PRO A 427 -16.76 -17.33 18.91
N VAL A 428 -17.08 -17.10 20.18
CA VAL A 428 -18.07 -17.92 20.91
C VAL A 428 -19.42 -17.80 20.21
N GLY A 429 -20.03 -18.91 19.80
CA GLY A 429 -21.30 -18.90 19.07
C GLY A 429 -22.49 -18.43 19.91
N GLY A 430 -23.43 -17.71 19.27
CA GLY A 430 -24.64 -17.18 19.89
C GLY A 430 -24.39 -15.93 20.73
N HIS A 431 -23.26 -15.26 20.53
CA HIS A 431 -22.85 -14.15 21.35
C HIS A 431 -23.59 -12.85 20.96
N ALA A 432 -24.15 -12.16 21.96
CA ALA A 432 -25.00 -10.98 21.72
C ALA A 432 -24.26 -9.76 21.12
N ARG A 433 -22.92 -9.81 21.05
CA ARG A 433 -22.06 -8.68 20.66
C ARG A 433 -21.29 -8.89 19.34
N GLY A 434 -21.43 -10.05 18.71
CA GLY A 434 -20.77 -10.40 17.45
C GLY A 434 -20.16 -11.81 17.50
N ASP A 435 -20.22 -12.51 16.37
CA ASP A 435 -19.72 -13.88 16.16
C ASP A 435 -19.68 -14.28 14.66
N SER A 436 -19.70 -13.30 13.76
CA SER A 436 -19.85 -13.45 12.31
C SER A 436 -18.56 -13.13 11.56
N GLY A 437 -18.48 -13.52 10.28
CA GLY A 437 -17.38 -13.06 9.42
C GLY A 437 -17.43 -11.55 9.19
N PHE A 438 -18.56 -11.09 8.67
CA PHE A 438 -18.88 -9.68 8.47
C PHE A 438 -20.21 -9.37 9.15
N TYR A 439 -20.20 -8.43 10.10
CA TYR A 439 -21.40 -7.93 10.76
C TYR A 439 -21.74 -6.51 10.27
N LEU A 440 -22.85 -6.39 9.55
CA LEU A 440 -23.15 -5.22 8.71
C LEU A 440 -24.44 -4.54 9.18
N ARG A 441 -24.27 -3.40 9.85
CA ARG A 441 -25.35 -2.54 10.37
C ARG A 441 -25.36 -1.13 9.77
N GLY A 442 -24.32 -0.76 9.01
CA GLY A 442 -24.24 0.53 8.31
C GLY A 442 -24.89 0.54 6.93
N ASP A 443 -25.01 1.71 6.30
CA ASP A 443 -25.69 1.89 5.01
C ASP A 443 -24.71 2.00 3.81
N ASN A 444 -25.16 1.66 2.60
CA ASN A 444 -24.38 1.82 1.35
C ASN A 444 -23.05 1.04 1.42
N LEU A 445 -23.13 -0.27 1.64
CA LEU A 445 -21.96 -1.13 1.80
C LEU A 445 -21.75 -2.01 0.57
N GLN A 446 -20.50 -2.22 0.16
CA GLN A 446 -20.17 -3.15 -0.92
C GLN A 446 -19.10 -4.14 -0.48
N LEU A 447 -19.36 -5.42 -0.67
CA LEU A 447 -18.40 -6.50 -0.49
C LEU A 447 -18.11 -7.12 -1.85
N ILE A 448 -16.86 -7.05 -2.30
CA ILE A 448 -16.42 -7.42 -3.65
C ILE A 448 -15.30 -8.45 -3.51
N GLY A 449 -15.53 -9.70 -3.92
CA GLY A 449 -14.50 -10.75 -3.87
C GLY A 449 -14.14 -11.20 -2.45
N CYS A 450 -14.88 -10.78 -1.41
CA CYS A 450 -14.56 -11.12 -0.03
C CYS A 450 -14.75 -12.61 0.26
N LEU A 451 -13.97 -13.15 1.20
CA LEU A 451 -14.02 -14.54 1.65
C LEU A 451 -14.25 -14.62 3.15
N VAL A 452 -15.13 -15.53 3.57
CA VAL A 452 -15.18 -16.05 4.94
C VAL A 452 -14.92 -17.53 4.91
N HIS A 453 -14.00 -18.02 5.75
CA HIS A 453 -13.74 -19.45 5.83
C HIS A 453 -13.58 -19.99 7.25
N ASP A 454 -13.96 -21.26 7.38
CA ASP A 454 -13.79 -22.09 8.57
C ASP A 454 -14.50 -21.56 9.82
N LEU A 455 -15.71 -21.03 9.65
CA LEU A 455 -16.57 -20.58 10.76
C LEU A 455 -17.49 -21.72 11.23
N GLY A 456 -17.08 -22.41 12.30
CA GLY A 456 -17.78 -23.53 12.92
C GLY A 456 -18.65 -23.20 14.12
N ASN A 457 -18.79 -21.94 14.51
CA ASN A 457 -19.53 -21.55 15.72
C ASN A 457 -21.07 -21.56 15.56
N GLY A 458 -21.58 -21.90 14.36
CA GLY A 458 -23.01 -21.90 14.03
C GLY A 458 -23.58 -20.53 13.62
N SER A 459 -22.74 -19.51 13.50
CA SER A 459 -23.11 -18.15 13.05
C SER A 459 -23.03 -18.02 11.52
N THR A 460 -22.87 -16.80 11.00
CA THR A 460 -22.97 -16.50 9.58
C THR A 460 -21.74 -15.80 9.01
N ALA A 461 -21.47 -16.10 7.73
CA ALA A 461 -20.38 -15.46 7.01
C ALA A 461 -20.68 -13.96 6.81
N TYR A 462 -21.86 -13.64 6.30
CA TYR A 462 -22.30 -12.26 6.05
C TYR A 462 -23.62 -11.98 6.75
N ASN A 463 -23.55 -11.23 7.85
CA ASN A 463 -24.69 -10.89 8.68
C ASN A 463 -25.16 -9.46 8.40
N VAL A 464 -26.37 -9.31 7.86
CA VAL A 464 -27.05 -8.02 7.73
C VAL A 464 -28.09 -7.89 8.83
N ALA A 465 -27.81 -7.05 9.82
CA ALA A 465 -28.61 -6.97 11.04
C ALA A 465 -29.29 -5.65 11.30
N ASN A 466 -30.44 -5.75 11.96
CA ASN A 466 -31.38 -4.66 12.13
C ASN A 466 -31.14 -3.88 13.42
N LEU A 467 -31.05 -2.56 13.25
CA LEU A 467 -31.13 -1.62 14.33
C LEU A 467 -31.87 -0.37 13.88
N SER A 468 -32.99 -0.11 14.54
CA SER A 468 -33.66 1.18 14.53
C SER A 468 -33.07 2.01 15.66
N ALA A 469 -32.42 3.12 15.33
CA ALA A 469 -31.79 4.01 16.29
C ALA A 469 -32.12 5.46 15.93
N ASN A 470 -32.48 6.27 16.94
CA ASN A 470 -32.90 7.67 16.76
C ASN A 470 -34.04 7.85 15.74
N GLY A 471 -34.96 6.88 15.64
CA GLY A 471 -36.06 6.92 14.67
C GLY A 471 -35.64 6.67 13.21
N THR A 472 -34.40 6.26 12.98
CA THR A 472 -33.85 5.87 11.66
C THR A 472 -33.52 4.39 11.66
N ASP A 473 -33.85 3.70 10.56
CA ASP A 473 -33.43 2.33 10.33
C ASP A 473 -32.12 2.32 9.52
N TYR A 474 -31.07 1.67 10.04
CA TYR A 474 -29.76 1.58 9.36
C TYR A 474 -29.67 0.32 8.48
N GLY A 475 -28.47 -0.15 8.09
CA GLY A 475 -28.22 -1.41 7.37
C GLY A 475 -28.97 -1.61 6.05
N ASN A 476 -29.06 -0.56 5.25
CA ASN A 476 -29.69 -0.52 3.92
C ASN A 476 -28.65 -0.44 2.79
N ALA A 477 -29.07 -0.74 1.56
CA ALA A 477 -28.23 -0.66 0.36
C ALA A 477 -26.88 -1.42 0.50
N ILE A 478 -26.96 -2.73 0.73
CA ILE A 478 -25.79 -3.59 0.90
C ILE A 478 -25.68 -4.54 -0.28
N GLU A 479 -24.55 -4.52 -0.96
CA GLU A 479 -24.31 -5.33 -2.16
C GLU A 479 -23.18 -6.35 -1.96
N PHE A 480 -23.45 -7.59 -2.37
CA PHE A 480 -22.49 -8.70 -2.31
C PHE A 480 -22.15 -9.18 -3.71
N LYS A 481 -20.94 -8.88 -4.19
CA LYS A 481 -20.45 -9.19 -5.52
C LYS A 481 -19.29 -10.19 -5.44
N ALA A 482 -19.40 -11.33 -6.12
CA ALA A 482 -18.35 -12.36 -6.14
C ALA A 482 -17.86 -12.83 -4.75
N VAL A 483 -18.72 -12.79 -3.73
CA VAL A 483 -18.36 -13.17 -2.36
C VAL A 483 -18.30 -14.69 -2.19
N THR A 484 -17.45 -15.17 -1.29
CA THR A 484 -17.21 -16.60 -1.05
C THR A 484 -17.39 -16.96 0.41
N ALA A 485 -18.14 -18.02 0.68
CA ALA A 485 -18.20 -18.66 2.00
C ALA A 485 -17.74 -20.12 1.89
N GLN A 486 -16.82 -20.52 2.76
CA GLN A 486 -16.25 -21.86 2.78
C GLN A 486 -16.27 -22.47 4.18
N ASN A 487 -16.70 -23.72 4.31
CA ASN A 487 -16.72 -24.46 5.58
C ASN A 487 -17.48 -23.73 6.70
N ILE A 488 -18.70 -23.28 6.40
CA ILE A 488 -19.59 -22.68 7.40
C ILE A 488 -20.49 -23.78 7.95
N THR A 489 -20.22 -24.23 9.18
CA THR A 489 -20.77 -25.48 9.74
C THR A 489 -21.67 -25.25 10.97
N ASN A 490 -22.08 -26.34 11.64
CA ASN A 490 -22.90 -26.31 12.87
C ASN A 490 -24.21 -25.50 12.79
N GLY A 491 -24.87 -25.54 11.62
CA GLY A 491 -26.12 -24.81 11.38
C GLY A 491 -25.92 -23.38 10.92
N GLY A 492 -24.68 -22.93 10.75
CA GLY A 492 -24.37 -21.61 10.21
C GLY A 492 -24.83 -21.39 8.77
N ALA A 493 -24.73 -20.14 8.30
CA ALA A 493 -25.20 -19.75 6.98
C ALA A 493 -24.23 -18.84 6.23
N MET A 494 -24.32 -18.85 4.89
CA MET A 494 -23.62 -17.85 4.09
C MET A 494 -24.16 -16.45 4.40
N PHE A 495 -25.48 -16.28 4.41
CA PHE A 495 -26.13 -14.99 4.67
C PHE A 495 -27.12 -15.07 5.84
N GLU A 496 -27.08 -14.10 6.74
CA GLU A 496 -28.21 -13.75 7.60
C GLU A 496 -28.77 -12.40 7.15
N ILE A 497 -30.09 -12.32 6.96
CA ILE A 497 -30.78 -11.05 6.69
C ILE A 497 -31.96 -10.93 7.66
N GLN A 498 -31.86 -10.05 8.65
CA GLN A 498 -32.84 -9.92 9.74
C GLN A 498 -34.14 -9.21 9.28
N SER A 499 -35.29 -9.51 9.93
CA SER A 499 -36.64 -9.04 9.51
C SER A 499 -36.87 -7.55 9.70
N THR A 500 -37.44 -6.92 8.64
CA THR A 500 -37.80 -5.50 8.39
C THR A 500 -36.97 -4.79 7.31
N ARG A 501 -36.05 -5.50 6.62
CA ARG A 501 -35.24 -4.90 5.55
C ARG A 501 -35.43 -5.58 4.20
N SER A 502 -36.09 -4.83 3.31
CA SER A 502 -36.25 -5.10 1.89
C SER A 502 -35.58 -4.07 1.00
N ASP A 503 -34.98 -3.03 1.59
CA ASP A 503 -34.63 -1.83 0.84
C ASP A 503 -33.14 -1.88 0.46
N GLY A 504 -32.87 -2.61 -0.62
CA GLY A 504 -31.60 -2.51 -1.35
C GLY A 504 -30.52 -3.53 -1.00
N VAL A 505 -30.82 -4.65 -0.31
CA VAL A 505 -29.86 -5.76 -0.25
C VAL A 505 -29.81 -6.48 -1.60
N VAL A 506 -28.63 -6.52 -2.23
CA VAL A 506 -28.41 -7.18 -3.53
C VAL A 506 -27.35 -8.26 -3.38
N ILE A 507 -27.71 -9.49 -3.75
CA ILE A 507 -26.77 -10.61 -3.84
C ILE A 507 -26.57 -10.93 -5.31
N TYR A 508 -25.38 -10.69 -5.84
CA TYR A 508 -25.06 -10.98 -7.24
C TYR A 508 -24.85 -12.47 -7.47
N THR A 509 -25.24 -12.99 -8.62
CA THR A 509 -25.27 -14.45 -8.90
C THR A 509 -23.91 -15.13 -9.01
N ASP A 510 -22.81 -14.41 -8.83
CA ASP A 510 -21.44 -14.92 -8.91
C ASP A 510 -20.81 -15.22 -7.53
N TYR A 511 -21.65 -15.37 -6.50
CA TYR A 511 -21.21 -15.87 -5.20
C TYR A 511 -20.74 -17.34 -5.27
N THR A 512 -19.87 -17.73 -4.34
CA THR A 512 -19.42 -19.13 -4.17
C THR A 512 -19.72 -19.62 -2.76
N ALA A 513 -20.33 -20.80 -2.64
CA ALA A 513 -20.60 -21.45 -1.37
C ALA A 513 -20.08 -22.89 -1.41
N THR A 514 -19.09 -23.20 -0.56
CA THR A 514 -18.46 -24.53 -0.48
C THR A 514 -18.58 -25.07 0.93
N ASN A 515 -19.25 -26.21 1.11
CA ASN A 515 -19.49 -26.81 2.43
C ASN A 515 -20.13 -25.81 3.43
N VAL A 516 -21.26 -25.23 3.02
CA VAL A 516 -22.03 -24.27 3.80
C VAL A 516 -23.36 -24.90 4.21
N ALA A 517 -23.67 -24.94 5.51
CA ALA A 517 -24.85 -25.62 6.02
C ALA A 517 -26.16 -24.99 5.54
N ASN A 518 -26.25 -23.66 5.49
CA ASN A 518 -27.42 -22.94 4.99
C ASN A 518 -27.03 -21.83 4.02
N PHE A 519 -27.77 -21.66 2.92
CA PHE A 519 -27.55 -20.51 2.04
C PHE A 519 -27.94 -19.19 2.73
N LYS A 520 -29.15 -19.14 3.31
CA LYS A 520 -29.68 -17.96 3.98
C LYS A 520 -30.49 -18.34 5.21
N ILE A 521 -30.33 -17.58 6.29
CA ILE A 521 -31.23 -17.55 7.44
C ILE A 521 -31.83 -16.13 7.64
N GLY A 522 -32.73 -16.00 8.61
CA GLY A 522 -33.50 -14.76 8.83
C GLY A 522 -34.60 -14.56 7.78
N SER A 523 -35.51 -13.63 8.07
CA SER A 523 -36.75 -13.39 7.29
C SER A 523 -36.71 -12.11 6.44
N GLY A 524 -35.61 -11.35 6.43
CA GLY A 524 -35.41 -10.23 5.51
C GLY A 524 -35.29 -10.69 4.05
N SER A 525 -35.59 -9.80 3.11
CA SER A 525 -35.56 -10.08 1.67
C SER A 525 -34.29 -9.54 1.01
N TYR A 526 -33.95 -10.08 -0.15
CA TYR A 526 -32.87 -9.58 -1.00
C TYR A 526 -33.29 -9.64 -2.47
N THR A 527 -32.59 -8.89 -3.32
CA THR A 527 -32.72 -8.99 -4.78
C THR A 527 -31.53 -9.76 -5.34
N SER A 528 -31.77 -10.63 -6.31
CA SER A 528 -30.70 -11.28 -7.06
C SER A 528 -30.18 -10.34 -8.17
N GLY A 529 -28.89 -10.01 -8.16
CA GLY A 529 -28.25 -9.08 -9.09
C GLY A 529 -27.49 -9.78 -10.22
N ASN A 530 -27.48 -9.20 -11.42
CA ASN A 530 -26.62 -9.65 -12.53
C ASN A 530 -25.21 -9.08 -12.34
N PRO A 531 -24.15 -9.90 -12.26
CA PRO A 531 -22.77 -9.43 -12.06
C PRO A 531 -22.32 -8.35 -13.06
N ALA A 532 -22.85 -8.37 -14.28
CA ALA A 532 -22.53 -7.39 -15.32
C ALA A 532 -23.17 -6.01 -15.11
N SER A 533 -24.17 -5.89 -14.21
CA SER A 533 -24.80 -4.61 -13.85
C SER A 533 -24.22 -3.98 -12.59
N PHE A 534 -23.25 -4.63 -11.93
CA PHE A 534 -22.62 -4.11 -10.74
C PHE A 534 -21.88 -2.80 -11.06
N VAL A 535 -22.06 -1.80 -10.20
CA VAL A 535 -21.34 -0.53 -10.26
C VAL A 535 -20.63 -0.35 -8.93
N GLU A 536 -19.31 -0.31 -8.96
CA GLU A 536 -18.51 -0.04 -7.77
C GLU A 536 -18.77 1.38 -7.27
N LEU A 537 -19.02 1.55 -5.97
CA LEU A 537 -19.07 2.86 -5.34
C LEU A 537 -17.72 3.56 -5.46
N THR A 538 -17.75 4.85 -5.77
CA THR A 538 -16.57 5.71 -5.90
C THR A 538 -16.73 6.95 -5.04
N TRP A 539 -15.65 7.37 -4.40
CA TRP A 539 -15.56 8.62 -3.65
C TRP A 539 -14.15 9.18 -3.75
#